data_AF-A0A7G1NZY5-F1
#
_entry.id   AF-A0A7G1NZY5-F1
#
_cell.length_a   1.000
_cell.length_b   1.000
_cell.length_c   1.000
_cell.angle_alpha   90.00
_cell.angle_beta   90.00
_cell.angle_gamma   90.00
#
_symmetry.space_group_name_H-M   'P 1'
#
loop_
_entity.id
_entity.type
_entity.pdbx_description
1 polymer ?
#
loop_
_entity_poly.entity_id
_entity_poly.type
_entity_poly.pdbx_seq_one_letter_code
_entity_poly.pdbx_strand_id
1 'polypeptide(L)'
;MTRALLPPVWRALPRRALAAGAAAGLLLAGVPRMLPGTPDPLLGLFALRAAALAFALGLAFLLDDPARHITSAVPARRPVRVGLRVALVAPGAALCWTAALLLVPREARPPTGALTLEATATAILALTAAALAVRRPHVTEPGATVSTWLLATAATAYLALPDGWTLLVNPTDPRWSTTHDRWALLLLTAALVGSRASAEPLRARLRVRFF
;
A
#
# COMPACT_ATOMS: atom_id res chain seq x y z
N MET A 1 -4.12 -12.67 25.30
CA MET A 1 -4.51 -11.26 25.04
C MET A 1 -4.72 -10.92 23.55
N THR A 2 -3.89 -11.42 22.62
CA THR A 2 -4.02 -11.16 21.17
C THR A 2 -5.34 -11.64 20.55
N ARG A 3 -5.84 -12.83 20.91
CA ARG A 3 -7.15 -13.33 20.44
C ARG A 3 -8.34 -12.44 20.84
N ALA A 4 -8.29 -11.80 22.01
CA ALA A 4 -9.36 -10.92 22.47
C ALA A 4 -9.43 -9.59 21.69
N LEU A 5 -8.31 -9.18 21.06
CA LEU A 5 -8.25 -8.00 20.19
C LEU A 5 -8.70 -8.28 18.75
N LEU A 6 -8.82 -9.55 18.35
CA LEU A 6 -9.18 -9.93 16.99
C LEU A 6 -10.59 -9.46 16.59
N PRO A 7 -11.65 -9.73 17.38
CA PRO A 7 -13.01 -9.32 17.02
C PRO A 7 -13.20 -7.79 16.88
N PRO A 8 -12.72 -6.94 17.80
CA PRO A 8 -12.88 -5.49 17.66
C PRO A 8 -12.05 -4.95 16.49
N VAL A 9 -10.85 -5.46 16.25
CA VAL A 9 -10.03 -5.05 15.10
C VAL A 9 -10.70 -5.43 13.78
N TRP A 10 -11.27 -6.63 13.68
CA TRP A 10 -12.00 -7.08 12.49
C TRP A 10 -13.24 -6.24 12.17
N ARG A 11 -13.93 -5.74 13.21
CA ARG A 11 -15.10 -4.86 13.04
C ARG A 11 -14.70 -3.43 12.69
N ALA A 12 -13.55 -2.96 13.18
CA ALA A 12 -13.04 -1.63 12.92
C ALA A 12 -12.29 -1.50 11.57
N LEU A 13 -12.15 -2.57 10.80
CA LEU A 13 -11.52 -2.50 9.47
C LEU A 13 -12.37 -1.63 8.53
N PRO A 14 -11.73 -0.76 7.71
CA PRO A 14 -12.41 0.08 6.73
C PRO A 14 -12.80 -0.75 5.49
N ARG A 15 -13.76 -1.67 5.68
CA ARG A 15 -14.15 -2.66 4.66
C ARG A 15 -14.58 -2.01 3.35
N ARG A 16 -15.24 -0.85 3.41
CA ARG A 16 -15.68 -0.11 2.22
C ARG A 16 -14.50 0.40 1.39
N ALA A 17 -13.51 1.01 2.03
CA ALA A 17 -12.32 1.50 1.33
C ALA A 17 -11.48 0.34 0.74
N LEU A 18 -11.32 -0.74 1.51
CA LEU A 18 -10.63 -1.95 1.05
C LEU A 18 -11.37 -2.61 -0.12
N ALA A 19 -12.69 -2.75 -0.03
CA ALA A 19 -13.51 -3.32 -1.10
C ALA A 19 -13.53 -2.43 -2.35
N ALA A 20 -13.60 -1.11 -2.18
CA ALA A 20 -13.55 -0.16 -3.29
C ALA A 20 -12.20 -0.19 -4.00
N GLY A 21 -11.09 -0.16 -3.25
CA GLY A 21 -9.74 -0.30 -3.82
C GLY A 21 -9.54 -1.65 -4.49
N ALA A 22 -10.06 -2.74 -3.89
CA ALA A 22 -10.01 -4.07 -4.49
C ALA A 22 -10.81 -4.16 -5.79
N ALA A 23 -12.05 -3.66 -5.80
CA ALA A 23 -12.91 -3.64 -6.98
C ALA A 23 -12.29 -2.79 -8.09
N ALA A 24 -11.83 -1.57 -7.77
CA ALA A 24 -11.18 -0.69 -8.74
C ALA A 24 -9.92 -1.34 -9.32
N GLY A 25 -9.06 -1.94 -8.50
CA GLY A 25 -7.86 -2.62 -8.97
C GLY A 25 -8.16 -3.82 -9.88
N LEU A 26 -9.16 -4.63 -9.54
CA LEU A 26 -9.58 -5.75 -10.37
C LEU A 26 -10.23 -5.29 -11.69
N LEU A 27 -11.04 -4.24 -11.66
CA LEU A 27 -11.62 -3.65 -12.87
C LEU A 27 -10.52 -3.13 -13.81
N LEU A 28 -9.53 -2.41 -13.27
CA LEU A 28 -8.38 -1.91 -14.05
C LEU A 28 -7.56 -3.06 -14.65
N ALA A 29 -7.30 -4.12 -13.88
CA ALA A 29 -6.59 -5.31 -14.37
C ALA A 29 -7.36 -6.09 -15.45
N GLY A 30 -8.71 -6.00 -15.44
CA GLY A 30 -9.58 -6.62 -16.43
C GLY A 30 -9.67 -5.86 -17.76
N VAL A 31 -9.28 -4.58 -17.81
CA VAL A 31 -9.38 -3.73 -19.01
C VAL A 31 -8.77 -4.39 -20.26
N PRO A 32 -7.54 -4.94 -20.24
CA PRO A 32 -6.94 -5.55 -21.44
C PRO A 32 -7.75 -6.71 -22.03
N ARG A 33 -8.58 -7.38 -21.21
CA ARG A 33 -9.43 -8.50 -21.63
C ARG A 33 -10.79 -8.03 -22.20
N MET A 34 -11.23 -6.84 -21.82
CA MET A 34 -12.50 -6.27 -22.27
C MET A 34 -12.37 -5.55 -23.61
N LEU A 35 -11.17 -5.11 -23.98
CA LEU A 35 -10.93 -4.49 -25.29
C LEU A 35 -10.89 -5.54 -26.40
N PRO A 36 -11.60 -5.33 -27.52
CA PRO A 36 -11.47 -6.16 -28.71
C PRO A 36 -10.12 -5.90 -29.39
N GLY A 37 -9.40 -6.97 -29.74
CA GLY A 37 -8.15 -6.89 -30.49
C GLY A 37 -7.05 -7.82 -29.97
N THR A 38 -5.86 -7.69 -30.55
CA THR A 38 -4.67 -8.41 -30.08
C THR A 38 -4.22 -7.84 -28.73
N PRO A 39 -3.94 -8.69 -27.72
CA PRO A 39 -3.49 -8.23 -26.41
C PRO A 39 -2.21 -7.41 -26.50
N ASP A 40 -2.25 -6.14 -26.10
CA ASP A 40 -1.08 -5.26 -26.06
C ASP A 40 -0.31 -5.42 -24.73
N PRO A 41 0.98 -5.82 -24.76
CA PRO A 41 1.83 -5.94 -23.58
C PRO A 41 1.99 -4.63 -22.79
N LEU A 42 1.98 -3.47 -23.47
CA LEU A 42 2.08 -2.18 -22.79
C LEU A 42 0.82 -1.86 -22.00
N LEU A 43 -0.35 -2.12 -22.59
CA LEU A 43 -1.63 -1.99 -21.91
C LEU A 43 -1.71 -2.90 -20.67
N GLY A 44 -1.22 -4.15 -20.77
CA GLY A 44 -1.13 -5.08 -19.65
C GLY A 44 -0.22 -4.56 -18.51
N LEU A 45 0.92 -3.97 -18.85
CA LEU A 45 1.84 -3.36 -17.90
C LEU A 45 1.20 -2.18 -17.15
N PHE A 46 0.61 -1.22 -17.87
CA PHE A 46 -0.03 -0.06 -17.26
C PHE A 46 -1.27 -0.43 -16.47
N ALA A 47 -2.06 -1.40 -16.93
CA ALA A 47 -3.22 -1.92 -16.20
C ALA A 47 -2.82 -2.53 -14.84
N LEU A 48 -1.74 -3.31 -14.78
CA LEU A 48 -1.25 -3.89 -13.53
C LEU A 48 -0.65 -2.85 -12.58
N ARG A 49 0.07 -1.86 -13.10
CA ARG A 49 0.58 -0.72 -12.30
C ARG A 49 -0.57 0.12 -11.73
N ALA A 50 -1.61 0.37 -12.52
CA ALA A 50 -2.82 1.07 -12.08
C ALA A 50 -3.57 0.24 -11.02
N ALA A 51 -3.68 -1.08 -11.20
CA ALA A 51 -4.28 -1.97 -10.23
C ALA A 51 -3.50 -1.98 -8.90
N ALA A 52 -2.17 -2.04 -8.94
CA ALA A 52 -1.30 -1.95 -7.77
C ALA A 52 -1.53 -0.64 -7.01
N LEU A 53 -1.60 0.48 -7.73
CA LEU A 53 -1.89 1.79 -7.14
C LEU A 53 -3.28 1.80 -6.49
N ALA A 54 -4.31 1.28 -7.15
CA ALA A 54 -5.67 1.20 -6.60
C ALA A 54 -5.74 0.36 -5.31
N PHE A 55 -5.03 -0.78 -5.27
CA PHE A 55 -4.91 -1.57 -4.04
C PHE A 55 -4.19 -0.80 -2.93
N ALA A 56 -3.10 -0.08 -3.26
CA ALA A 56 -2.36 0.74 -2.30
C ALA A 56 -3.20 1.89 -1.73
N LEU A 57 -4.08 2.51 -2.53
CA LEU A 57 -5.04 3.51 -2.07
C LEU A 57 -6.02 2.92 -1.05
N GLY A 58 -6.56 1.73 -1.30
CA GLY A 58 -7.40 1.03 -0.31
C GLY A 58 -6.66 0.77 1.00
N LEU A 59 -5.37 0.40 0.93
CA LEU A 59 -4.52 0.17 2.10
C LEU A 59 -4.18 1.46 2.87
N ALA A 60 -4.16 2.63 2.22
CA ALA A 60 -3.91 3.91 2.89
C ALA A 60 -4.95 4.20 3.99
N PHE A 61 -6.19 3.75 3.79
CA PHE A 61 -7.28 3.88 4.78
C PHE A 61 -7.20 2.86 5.91
N LEU A 62 -6.34 1.84 5.83
CA LEU A 62 -6.31 0.73 6.81
C LEU A 62 -6.09 1.19 8.26
N LEU A 63 -5.36 2.28 8.43
CA LEU A 63 -5.06 2.88 9.74
C LEU A 63 -5.98 4.05 10.09
N ASP A 64 -6.93 4.38 9.21
CA ASP A 64 -7.95 5.37 9.49
C ASP A 64 -8.93 4.78 10.51
N ASP A 65 -9.05 5.45 11.66
CA ASP A 65 -9.92 5.04 12.74
C ASP A 65 -10.83 6.23 13.09
N PRO A 66 -12.09 6.26 12.62
CA PRO A 66 -12.99 7.38 12.87
C PRO A 66 -13.31 7.54 14.37
N ALA A 67 -13.06 6.51 15.19
CA ALA A 67 -13.22 6.52 16.64
C ALA A 67 -11.92 6.84 17.40
N ARG A 68 -10.88 7.34 16.73
CA ARG A 68 -9.60 7.77 17.32
C ARG A 68 -9.77 8.64 18.57
N HIS A 69 -10.77 9.52 18.57
CA HIS A 69 -11.00 10.48 19.64
C HIS A 69 -11.54 9.85 20.93
N ILE A 70 -12.23 8.71 20.82
CA ILE A 70 -12.87 8.01 21.94
C ILE A 70 -12.10 6.75 22.40
N THR A 71 -11.15 6.25 21.61
CA THR A 71 -10.39 5.01 21.88
C THR A 71 -8.95 5.23 22.36
N SER A 72 -8.53 6.49 22.54
CA SER A 72 -7.18 6.87 23.01
C SER A 72 -6.83 6.29 24.39
N ALA A 73 -7.83 5.90 25.18
CA ALA A 73 -7.67 5.32 26.51
C ALA A 73 -7.33 3.81 26.52
N VAL A 74 -7.34 3.10 25.37
CA VAL A 74 -7.14 1.64 25.37
C VAL A 74 -5.64 1.27 25.51
N PRO A 75 -5.25 0.48 26.52
CA PRO A 75 -3.85 0.19 26.87
C PRO A 75 -3.16 -0.84 25.96
N ALA A 76 -3.61 -1.00 24.72
CA ALA A 76 -2.94 -1.86 23.75
C ALA A 76 -1.78 -1.10 23.07
N ARG A 77 -0.63 -1.76 22.91
CA ARG A 77 0.54 -1.19 22.23
C ARG A 77 0.24 -0.93 20.76
N ARG A 78 0.62 0.25 20.25
CA ARG A 78 0.42 0.68 18.85
C ARG A 78 0.94 -0.32 17.79
N PRO A 79 2.14 -0.95 17.92
CA PRO A 79 2.63 -1.89 16.91
C PRO A 79 1.77 -3.15 16.79
N VAL A 80 1.16 -3.61 17.89
CA VAL A 80 0.33 -4.81 17.88
C VAL A 80 -0.96 -4.58 17.09
N ARG A 81 -1.57 -3.38 17.22
CA ARG A 81 -2.78 -3.04 16.45
C ARG A 81 -2.51 -2.89 14.96
N VAL A 82 -1.43 -2.21 14.59
CA VAL A 82 -1.02 -2.03 13.19
C VAL A 82 -0.68 -3.39 12.57
N GLY A 83 0.17 -4.18 13.24
CA GLY A 83 0.55 -5.50 12.77
C GLY A 83 -0.64 -6.44 12.61
N LEU A 84 -1.61 -6.42 13.54
CA LEU A 84 -2.80 -7.26 13.44
C LEU A 84 -3.72 -6.83 12.28
N ARG A 85 -3.92 -5.53 12.06
CA ARG A 85 -4.69 -5.02 10.92
C ARG A 85 -4.05 -5.42 9.59
N VAL A 86 -2.73 -5.26 9.47
CA VAL A 86 -1.97 -5.65 8.27
C VAL A 86 -2.05 -7.16 8.06
N ALA A 87 -1.85 -7.97 9.11
CA ALA A 87 -1.91 -9.42 9.03
C ALA A 87 -3.29 -9.95 8.61
N LEU A 88 -4.38 -9.30 9.00
CA LEU A 88 -5.74 -9.68 8.60
C LEU A 88 -6.04 -9.34 7.13
N VAL A 89 -5.46 -8.26 6.60
CA VAL A 89 -5.71 -7.80 5.22
C VAL A 89 -4.73 -8.44 4.22
N ALA A 90 -3.52 -8.81 4.65
CA ALA A 90 -2.48 -9.34 3.78
C ALA A 90 -2.92 -10.55 2.93
N PRO A 91 -3.64 -11.57 3.46
CA PRO A 91 -4.12 -12.69 2.65
C PRO A 91 -5.11 -12.24 1.57
N GLY A 92 -6.03 -11.34 1.91
CA GLY A 92 -7.00 -10.78 0.96
C GLY A 92 -6.31 -9.97 -0.14
N ALA A 93 -5.33 -9.13 0.24
CA ALA A 93 -4.53 -8.37 -0.71
C ALA A 93 -3.73 -9.28 -1.67
N ALA A 94 -3.14 -10.37 -1.15
CA ALA A 94 -2.44 -11.35 -1.97
C ALA A 94 -3.37 -12.08 -2.95
N LEU A 95 -4.58 -12.43 -2.52
CA LEU A 95 -5.61 -13.01 -3.39
C LEU A 95 -6.06 -12.03 -4.47
N CYS A 96 -6.34 -10.77 -4.12
CA CYS A 96 -6.71 -9.72 -5.08
C CYS A 96 -5.59 -9.46 -6.11
N TRP A 97 -4.34 -9.41 -5.67
CA TRP A 97 -3.20 -9.26 -6.56
C TRP A 97 -3.03 -10.47 -7.50
N THR A 98 -3.17 -11.68 -6.97
CA THR A 98 -3.12 -12.91 -7.78
C THR A 98 -4.24 -12.92 -8.82
N ALA A 99 -5.46 -12.52 -8.43
CA ALA A 99 -6.57 -12.38 -9.36
C ALA A 99 -6.27 -11.32 -10.44
N ALA A 100 -5.70 -10.17 -10.08
CA ALA A 100 -5.29 -9.15 -11.05
C ALA A 100 -4.27 -9.69 -12.07
N LEU A 101 -3.26 -10.46 -11.62
CA LEU A 101 -2.30 -11.12 -12.51
C LEU A 101 -2.96 -12.13 -13.46
N LEU A 102 -3.97 -12.86 -12.98
CA LEU A 102 -4.70 -13.86 -13.77
C LEU A 102 -5.70 -13.24 -14.75
N LEU A 103 -6.22 -12.04 -14.48
CA LEU A 103 -7.11 -11.31 -15.38
C LEU A 103 -6.40 -10.84 -16.65
N VAL A 104 -5.10 -10.50 -16.55
CA VAL A 104 -4.29 -10.11 -17.71
C VAL A 104 -3.99 -11.32 -18.59
N PRO A 105 -4.30 -11.26 -19.90
CA PRO A 105 -4.00 -12.32 -20.87
C PRO A 105 -2.53 -12.73 -20.83
N ARG A 106 -2.24 -14.01 -21.09
CA ARG A 106 -0.86 -14.52 -21.05
C ARG A 106 0.02 -13.87 -22.10
N GLU A 107 -0.51 -13.52 -23.28
CA GLU A 107 0.28 -12.90 -24.35
C GLU A 107 0.72 -11.47 -24.00
N ALA A 108 -0.07 -10.75 -23.19
CA ALA A 108 0.22 -9.39 -22.74
C ALA A 108 0.81 -9.32 -21.33
N ARG A 109 1.20 -10.46 -20.74
CA ARG A 109 1.64 -10.52 -19.34
C ARG A 109 3.12 -10.12 -19.21
N PRO A 110 3.42 -8.99 -18.55
CA PRO A 110 4.80 -8.62 -18.24
C PRO A 110 5.43 -9.56 -17.19
N PRO A 111 6.76 -9.51 -16.99
CA PRO A 111 7.45 -10.30 -15.97
C PRO A 111 6.85 -10.06 -14.57
N THR A 112 6.21 -11.09 -14.03
CA THR A 112 5.35 -10.99 -12.84
C THR A 112 6.12 -10.67 -11.58
N GLY A 113 7.34 -11.20 -11.40
CA GLY A 113 8.16 -10.96 -10.21
C GLY A 113 8.50 -9.49 -10.03
N ALA A 114 8.91 -8.83 -11.10
CA ALA A 114 9.20 -7.40 -11.13
C ALA A 114 7.97 -6.55 -10.73
N LEU A 115 6.80 -6.83 -11.31
CA LEU A 115 5.58 -6.12 -10.93
C LEU A 115 5.09 -6.43 -9.52
N THR A 116 5.30 -7.66 -9.03
CA THR A 116 5.00 -7.97 -7.62
C THR A 116 5.88 -7.15 -6.67
N LEU A 117 7.12 -6.87 -7.05
CA LEU A 117 8.01 -6.00 -6.29
C LEU A 117 7.49 -4.56 -6.28
N GLU A 118 7.13 -4.00 -7.45
CA GLU A 118 6.54 -2.65 -7.56
C GLU A 118 5.24 -2.54 -6.73
N ALA A 119 4.35 -3.53 -6.83
CA ALA A 119 3.10 -3.57 -6.09
C ALA A 119 3.30 -3.70 -4.58
N THR A 120 4.27 -4.51 -4.14
CA THR A 120 4.59 -4.64 -2.73
C THR A 120 5.21 -3.35 -2.19
N ALA A 121 6.09 -2.71 -2.96
CA ALA A 121 6.71 -1.44 -2.59
C ALA A 121 5.69 -0.32 -2.44
N THR A 122 4.75 -0.18 -3.38
CA THR A 122 3.67 0.82 -3.29
C THR A 122 2.73 0.54 -2.11
N ALA A 123 2.40 -0.73 -1.84
CA ALA A 123 1.60 -1.10 -0.67
C ALA A 123 2.31 -0.75 0.66
N ILE A 124 3.60 -1.09 0.81
CA ILE A 124 4.37 -0.78 2.02
C ILE A 124 4.56 0.73 2.19
N LEU A 125 4.78 1.48 1.10
CA LEU A 125 4.82 2.95 1.15
C LEU A 125 3.51 3.53 1.68
N ALA A 126 2.36 3.08 1.15
CA ALA A 126 1.05 3.55 1.59
C ALA A 126 0.82 3.28 3.09
N LEU A 127 1.15 2.06 3.55
CA LEU A 127 1.05 1.69 4.96
C LEU A 127 1.99 2.52 5.84
N THR A 128 3.22 2.78 5.37
CA THR A 128 4.22 3.58 6.09
C THR A 128 3.78 5.03 6.20
N ALA A 129 3.29 5.61 5.11
CA ALA A 129 2.75 6.96 5.08
C ALA A 129 1.53 7.10 6.01
N ALA A 130 0.61 6.13 6.00
CA ALA A 130 -0.51 6.08 6.94
C ALA A 130 -0.04 5.99 8.40
N ALA A 131 0.96 5.16 8.70
CA ALA A 131 1.50 5.04 10.05
C ALA A 131 2.15 6.35 10.55
N LEU A 132 2.79 7.09 9.66
CA LEU A 132 3.36 8.42 9.92
C LEU A 132 2.28 9.49 10.07
N ALA A 133 1.27 9.52 9.20
CA ALA A 133 0.18 10.49 9.24
C ALA A 133 -0.60 10.42 10.55
N VAL A 134 -0.89 9.20 11.04
CA VAL A 134 -1.58 8.98 12.33
C VAL A 134 -0.78 9.53 13.54
N ARG A 135 0.53 9.76 13.42
CA ARG A 135 1.34 10.39 14.49
C ARG A 135 1.18 11.91 14.52
N ARG A 136 0.70 12.53 13.45
CA ARG A 136 0.61 13.99 13.36
C ARG A 136 -0.71 14.45 13.99
N PRO A 137 -0.66 15.34 15.01
CA PRO A 137 -1.86 15.74 15.74
C PRO A 137 -2.87 16.51 14.86
N HIS A 138 -2.38 17.24 13.84
CA HIS A 138 -3.18 18.12 12.98
C HIS A 138 -3.85 17.43 11.79
N VAL A 139 -3.58 16.14 11.55
CA VAL A 139 -4.20 15.43 10.42
C VAL A 139 -5.55 14.87 10.88
N THR A 140 -6.63 15.41 10.33
CA THR A 140 -8.02 15.01 10.60
C THR A 140 -8.42 13.76 9.82
N GLU A 141 -7.94 13.64 8.57
CA GLU A 141 -8.23 12.52 7.66
C GLU A 141 -6.93 11.92 7.11
N PRO A 142 -6.25 11.04 7.88
CA PRO A 142 -4.98 10.47 7.48
C PRO A 142 -5.09 9.59 6.23
N GLY A 143 -6.21 8.88 6.02
CA GLY A 143 -6.42 8.06 4.82
C GLY A 143 -6.50 8.88 3.53
N ALA A 144 -7.28 9.97 3.54
CA ALA A 144 -7.41 10.88 2.39
C ALA A 144 -6.09 11.59 2.09
N THR A 145 -5.42 12.12 3.11
CA THR A 145 -4.12 12.80 2.96
C THR A 145 -3.07 11.91 2.31
N VAL A 146 -2.96 10.65 2.76
CA VAL A 146 -2.00 9.68 2.21
C VAL A 146 -2.38 9.27 0.80
N SER A 147 -3.67 9.10 0.52
CA SER A 147 -4.15 8.78 -0.83
C SER A 147 -3.84 9.90 -1.82
N THR A 148 -4.10 11.16 -1.45
CA THR A 148 -3.75 12.33 -2.27
C THR A 148 -2.24 12.42 -2.49
N TRP A 149 -1.44 12.22 -1.45
CA TRP A 149 0.01 12.22 -1.57
C TRP A 149 0.50 11.10 -2.49
N LEU A 150 -0.04 9.89 -2.38
CA LEU A 150 0.34 8.75 -3.21
C LEU A 150 -0.02 8.99 -4.69
N LEU A 151 -1.22 9.50 -4.95
CA LEU A 151 -1.67 9.88 -6.30
C LEU A 151 -0.79 10.99 -6.90
N ALA A 152 -0.51 12.04 -6.13
CA ALA A 152 0.36 13.12 -6.57
C ALA A 152 1.77 12.60 -6.90
N THR A 153 2.34 11.75 -6.03
CA THR A 153 3.67 11.17 -6.24
C THR A 153 3.70 10.26 -7.47
N ALA A 154 2.67 9.43 -7.67
CA ALA A 154 2.55 8.60 -8.86
C ALA A 154 2.42 9.43 -10.15
N ALA A 155 1.60 10.50 -10.12
CA ALA A 155 1.45 11.41 -11.24
C ALA A 155 2.76 12.16 -11.55
N THR A 156 3.47 12.64 -10.53
CA THR A 156 4.79 13.28 -10.70
C THR A 156 5.83 12.29 -11.23
N ALA A 157 5.83 11.05 -10.73
CA ALA A 157 6.72 9.99 -11.21
C ALA A 157 6.47 9.62 -12.68
N TYR A 158 5.24 9.78 -13.17
CA TYR A 158 4.88 9.51 -14.55
C TYR A 158 5.11 10.72 -15.49
N LEU A 159 4.76 11.94 -15.03
CA LEU A 159 4.72 13.13 -15.88
C LEU A 159 5.99 13.98 -15.84
N ALA A 160 6.76 13.92 -14.74
CA ALA A 160 7.81 14.90 -14.46
C ALA A 160 9.18 14.28 -14.17
N LEU A 161 9.31 12.95 -14.15
CA LEU A 161 10.60 12.31 -13.94
C LEU A 161 11.44 12.37 -15.22
N PRO A 162 12.66 12.91 -15.17
CA PRO A 162 13.58 12.89 -16.31
C PRO A 162 13.88 11.47 -16.75
N ASP A 163 14.13 11.25 -18.04
CA ASP A 163 14.33 9.93 -18.63
C ASP A 163 15.35 9.06 -17.89
N GLY A 164 16.38 9.64 -17.26
CA GLY A 164 17.42 8.92 -16.49
C GLY A 164 16.99 8.39 -15.11
N TRP A 165 15.89 8.90 -14.54
CA TRP A 165 15.40 8.57 -13.20
C TRP A 165 14.04 7.87 -13.21
N THR A 166 13.55 7.48 -14.39
CA THR A 166 12.25 6.82 -14.56
C THR A 166 12.15 5.58 -13.68
N LEU A 167 11.16 5.57 -12.79
CA LEU A 167 10.79 4.40 -11.99
C LEU A 167 9.86 3.46 -12.76
N LEU A 168 9.27 3.97 -13.84
CA LEU A 168 8.26 3.30 -14.65
C LEU A 168 8.82 3.08 -16.04
N VAL A 169 9.63 2.03 -16.16
CA VAL A 169 10.31 1.68 -17.40
C VAL A 169 9.53 0.57 -18.11
N ASN A 170 9.75 0.39 -19.42
CA ASN A 170 9.21 -0.71 -20.23
C ASN A 170 10.09 -1.96 -20.07
N PRO A 171 9.54 -3.19 -19.99
CA PRO A 171 10.32 -4.43 -19.99
C PRO A 171 11.40 -4.56 -21.07
N THR A 172 11.27 -3.87 -22.22
CA THR A 172 12.26 -3.90 -23.30
C THR A 172 13.42 -2.89 -23.13
N ASP A 173 13.35 -1.98 -22.16
CA ASP A 173 14.42 -1.00 -21.91
C ASP A 173 15.60 -1.67 -21.17
N PRO A 174 16.85 -1.42 -21.59
CA PRO A 174 18.05 -1.94 -20.92
C PRO A 174 18.13 -1.60 -19.42
N ARG A 175 17.45 -0.53 -18.97
CA ARG A 175 17.46 -0.05 -17.58
C ARG A 175 16.46 -0.77 -16.68
N TRP A 176 15.74 -1.77 -17.20
CA TRP A 176 14.72 -2.52 -16.46
C TRP A 176 15.26 -3.09 -15.14
N SER A 177 16.42 -3.75 -15.15
CA SER A 177 17.03 -4.33 -13.95
C SER A 177 17.38 -3.26 -12.90
N THR A 178 18.12 -2.23 -13.32
CA THR A 178 18.55 -1.12 -12.45
C THR A 178 17.36 -0.39 -11.83
N THR A 179 16.24 -0.30 -12.55
CA THR A 179 15.00 0.31 -12.04
C THR A 179 14.38 -0.55 -10.94
N HIS A 180 14.41 -1.87 -11.07
CA HIS A 180 13.91 -2.78 -10.04
C HIS A 180 14.80 -2.82 -8.81
N ASP A 181 16.10 -2.58 -8.94
CA ASP A 181 16.99 -2.38 -7.79
C ASP A 181 16.58 -1.14 -6.98
N ARG A 182 16.21 -0.04 -7.67
CA ARG A 182 15.68 1.16 -7.02
C ARG A 182 14.36 0.88 -6.31
N TRP A 183 13.47 0.08 -6.90
CA TRP A 183 12.23 -0.37 -6.26
C TRP A 183 12.50 -1.25 -5.03
N ALA A 184 13.49 -2.14 -5.09
CA ALA A 184 13.90 -2.95 -3.94
C ALA A 184 14.45 -2.08 -2.80
N LEU A 185 15.28 -1.09 -3.13
CA LEU A 185 15.80 -0.12 -2.15
C LEU A 185 14.65 0.70 -1.54
N LEU A 186 13.69 1.13 -2.36
CA LEU A 186 12.52 1.86 -1.92
C LEU A 186 11.64 1.01 -0.98
N LEU A 187 11.45 -0.28 -1.30
CA LEU A 187 10.74 -1.24 -0.45
C LEU A 187 11.44 -1.39 0.91
N LEU A 188 12.76 -1.60 0.90
CA LEU A 188 13.57 -1.75 2.12
C LEU A 188 13.50 -0.50 2.99
N THR A 189 13.70 0.67 2.40
CA THR A 189 13.64 1.95 3.14
C THR A 189 12.25 2.21 3.70
N ALA A 190 11.18 1.96 2.93
CA ALA A 190 9.81 2.07 3.41
C ALA A 190 9.54 1.11 4.57
N ALA A 191 9.95 -0.16 4.50
CA ALA A 191 9.78 -1.12 5.58
C ALA A 191 10.54 -0.72 6.86
N LEU A 192 11.77 -0.21 6.73
CA LEU A 192 12.57 0.28 7.85
C LEU A 192 11.93 1.53 8.51
N VAL A 193 11.41 2.46 7.71
CA VAL A 193 10.72 3.64 8.22
C VAL A 193 9.38 3.26 8.86
N GLY A 194 8.61 2.38 8.23
CA GLY A 194 7.32 1.90 8.73
C GLY A 194 7.45 1.12 10.04
N SER A 195 8.47 0.28 10.16
CA SER A 195 8.76 -0.43 11.43
C SER A 195 9.17 0.55 12.53
N ARG A 196 10.02 1.54 12.25
CA ARG A 196 10.37 2.60 13.23
C ARG A 196 9.18 3.48 13.59
N ALA A 197 8.32 3.84 12.63
CA ALA A 197 7.12 4.64 12.86
C ALA A 197 6.07 3.89 13.70
N SER A 198 6.07 2.56 13.64
CA SER A 198 5.19 1.67 14.40
C SER A 198 5.77 1.31 15.77
N ALA A 199 7.08 1.40 15.96
CA ALA A 199 7.74 1.20 17.23
C ALA A 199 7.38 2.33 18.21
N GLU A 200 6.76 1.96 19.33
CA GLU A 200 6.45 2.89 20.41
C GLU A 200 7.77 3.26 21.12
N PRO A 201 8.05 4.55 21.42
CA PRO A 201 9.26 4.92 22.16
C PRO A 201 9.15 4.36 23.58
N LEU A 202 9.81 3.22 23.82
CA LEU A 202 9.86 2.49 25.10
C LEU A 202 10.40 3.32 26.28
N ARG A 203 10.81 4.58 26.09
CA ARG A 203 11.58 5.37 27.06
C ARG A 203 10.77 6.37 27.90
N ALA A 204 9.47 6.55 27.69
CA ALA A 204 8.69 7.57 28.40
C ALA A 204 7.98 7.11 29.70
N ARG A 205 8.10 5.83 30.10
CA ARG A 205 7.43 5.30 31.32
C ARG A 205 8.35 5.13 32.54
N LEU A 206 9.54 5.70 32.54
CA LEU A 206 10.44 5.72 33.72
C LEU A 206 10.66 7.12 34.31
N ARG A 207 9.84 8.11 33.94
CA ARG A 207 9.68 9.35 34.71
C ARG A 207 8.25 9.51 35.19
N VAL A 208 7.78 8.54 35.98
CA VAL A 208 6.89 8.91 37.09
C VAL A 208 7.84 9.46 38.15
N ARG A 209 8.09 10.75 38.07
CA ARG A 209 8.83 11.49 39.10
C ARG A 209 7.86 11.56 40.28
N PHE A 210 8.10 10.77 41.31
CA PHE A 210 7.53 11.05 42.62
C PHE A 210 8.10 12.39 43.07
N PHE A 211 7.23 13.40 43.15
CA PHE A 211 7.39 14.59 43.95
C PHE A 211 6.05 14.86 44.60
#